data_AF-A0A9E3XX57-F1
#
_entry.id   AF-A0A9E3XX57-F1
#
_cell.length_a   1.000
_cell.length_b   1.000
_cell.length_c   1.000
_cell.angle_alpha   90.00
_cell.angle_beta   90.00
_cell.angle_gamma   90.00
#
_symmetry.space_group_name_H-M   'P 1'
#
loop_
_entity.id
_entity.type
_entity.pdbx_description
1 polymer ?
#
loop_
_entity_poly.entity_id
_entity_poly.type
_entity_poly.pdbx_seq_one_letter_code
_entity_poly.pdbx_strand_id
1 'polypeptide(L)'
;MAKHTVTIIQPARTTLHSDYTMEIKSDDAILGKLSISKGGVDWFPKHSKKPWALTWEEFAVLLDAYCRDRPSVKAFIKNLRKG
;
A
#
# COMPACT_ATOMS: atom_id res chain seq x y z
N MET A 1 -14.03 -2.17 -15.81
CA MET A 1 -12.98 -1.71 -14.87
C MET A 1 -13.33 -2.25 -13.50
N ALA A 2 -12.37 -2.79 -12.75
CA ALA A 2 -12.63 -3.30 -11.39
C ALA A 2 -12.99 -2.13 -10.46
N LYS A 3 -13.93 -2.36 -9.53
CA LYS A 3 -14.28 -1.36 -8.52
C LYS A 3 -13.34 -1.55 -7.33
N HIS A 4 -12.60 -0.50 -7.00
CA HIS A 4 -11.67 -0.50 -5.87
C HIS A 4 -12.24 0.38 -4.76
N THR A 5 -12.50 -0.21 -3.59
CA THR A 5 -12.99 0.52 -2.41
C THR A 5 -11.87 0.54 -1.38
N VAL A 6 -11.45 1.75 -0.98
CA VAL A 6 -10.46 1.97 0.08
C VAL A 6 -11.14 2.77 1.18
N THR A 7 -11.41 2.13 2.32
CA THR A 7 -12.06 2.77 3.46
C THR A 7 -11.00 3.15 4.51
N ILE A 8 -10.95 4.42 4.88
CA ILE A 8 -10.10 4.95 5.95
C ILE A 8 -11.01 5.59 7.00
N ILE A 9 -10.91 5.15 8.26
CA ILE A 9 -11.61 5.76 9.39
C ILE A 9 -10.62 5.89 10.54
N GLN A 10 -10.30 7.12 10.98
CA GLN A 10 -9.80 7.37 12.33
C GLN A 10 -9.77 8.86 12.76
N PRO A 11 -9.95 9.17 14.06
CA PRO A 11 -9.65 10.48 14.65
C PRO A 11 -8.15 10.68 14.90
N ALA A 12 -7.70 11.94 14.95
CA ALA A 12 -6.28 12.30 15.12
C ALA A 12 -5.65 11.73 16.41
N ARG A 13 -4.46 11.14 16.31
CA ARG A 13 -3.67 10.63 17.44
C ARG A 13 -2.17 10.67 17.17
N THR A 14 -1.37 10.89 18.21
CA THR A 14 0.10 10.88 18.15
C THR A 14 0.63 9.44 18.17
N THR A 15 1.51 9.11 17.23
CA THR A 15 1.89 7.74 16.84
C THR A 15 3.21 7.27 17.45
N LEU A 16 3.30 6.00 17.88
CA LEU A 16 4.53 5.43 18.47
C LEU A 16 5.04 4.12 17.84
N HIS A 17 4.20 3.22 17.29
CA HIS A 17 4.68 1.88 16.86
C HIS A 17 4.02 1.24 15.62
N SER A 18 2.78 1.56 15.26
CA SER A 18 2.16 1.20 13.96
C SER A 18 1.25 2.36 13.59
N ASP A 19 1.49 2.99 12.45
CA ASP A 19 0.81 4.24 12.11
C ASP A 19 -0.55 3.94 11.47
N TYR A 20 -0.62 2.95 10.57
CA TYR A 20 -1.86 2.59 9.87
C TYR A 20 -1.93 1.11 9.52
N THR A 21 -3.13 0.56 9.58
CA THR A 21 -3.41 -0.81 9.14
C THR A 21 -4.68 -0.80 8.29
N MET A 22 -4.60 -1.34 7.09
CA MET A 22 -5.69 -1.33 6.11
C MET A 22 -5.94 -2.73 5.57
N GLU A 23 -7.21 -3.10 5.43
CA GLU A 23 -7.62 -4.29 4.68
C GLU A 23 -7.86 -3.89 3.22
N ILE A 24 -7.14 -4.51 2.29
CA ILE A 24 -7.24 -4.21 0.86
C ILE A 24 -8.15 -5.26 0.21
N LYS A 25 -9.17 -4.79 -0.50
CA LYS A 25 -10.15 -5.62 -1.22
C LYS A 25 -10.19 -5.25 -2.71
N SER A 26 -10.50 -6.23 -3.55
CA SER A 26 -10.95 -6.01 -4.92
C SER A 26 -12.33 -6.62 -5.06
N ASP A 27 -13.30 -5.80 -5.48
CA ASP A 27 -14.72 -6.14 -5.41
C ASP A 27 -15.06 -6.59 -3.96
N ASP A 28 -15.52 -7.84 -3.78
CA ASP A 28 -15.86 -8.39 -2.46
C ASP A 28 -14.77 -9.31 -1.86
N ALA A 29 -13.62 -9.45 -2.52
CA ALA A 29 -12.55 -10.35 -2.11
C ALA A 29 -11.40 -9.61 -1.39
N ILE A 30 -11.08 -10.05 -0.17
CA ILE A 30 -9.86 -9.60 0.54
C ILE A 30 -8.63 -10.09 -0.20
N LEU A 31 -7.77 -9.15 -0.59
CA LEU A 31 -6.46 -9.42 -1.19
C LEU A 31 -5.38 -9.58 -0.11
N GLY A 32 -5.51 -8.84 0.98
CA GLY A 32 -4.58 -8.87 2.09
C GLY A 32 -4.73 -7.67 3.01
N LYS A 33 -3.80 -7.56 3.95
CA LYS A 33 -3.74 -6.49 4.94
C LYS A 33 -2.40 -5.78 4.82
N LEU A 34 -2.42 -4.45 4.76
CA LEU A 34 -1.24 -3.60 4.70
C LEU A 34 -1.06 -2.92 6.06
N SER A 35 0.11 -3.06 6.66
CA SER A 35 0.55 -2.29 7.81
C SER A 35 1.59 -1.26 7.37
N ILE A 36 1.50 -0.05 7.90
CA ILE A 36 2.42 1.06 7.65
C ILE A 36 2.89 1.59 9.00
N SER A 37 4.19 1.79 9.13
CA SER A 37 4.81 2.34 10.33
C SER A 37 6.02 3.21 9.96
N LYS A 38 6.60 3.89 10.95
CA LYS A 38 7.90 4.56 10.80
C LYS A 38 8.99 3.65 10.22
N GLY A 39 8.97 2.34 10.49
CA GLY A 39 9.99 1.40 10.05
C GLY A 39 9.85 0.90 8.61
N GLY A 40 8.67 1.06 7.99
CA GLY A 40 8.41 0.55 6.65
C GLY A 40 6.97 0.07 6.45
N VAL A 41 6.80 -0.86 5.52
CA VAL A 41 5.51 -1.44 5.15
C VAL A 41 5.53 -2.95 5.30
N ASP A 42 4.46 -3.50 5.85
CA ASP A 42 4.23 -4.94 5.91
C ASP A 42 3.00 -5.31 5.10
N TRP A 43 3.19 -6.15 4.10
CA TRP A 43 2.07 -6.75 3.38
C TRP A 43 1.79 -8.15 3.91
N PHE A 44 0.56 -8.38 4.35
CA PHE A 44 0.05 -9.69 4.75
C PHE A 44 -0.90 -10.18 3.64
N PRO A 45 -0.43 -11.03 2.71
CA PRO A 45 -1.31 -11.62 1.70
C PRO A 45 -2.47 -12.38 2.35
N LYS A 46 -3.58 -12.49 1.62
CA LYS A 46 -4.72 -13.32 2.03
C LYS A 46 -4.23 -14.70 2.48
N HIS A 47 -4.65 -15.13 3.67
CA HIS A 47 -4.29 -16.41 4.30
C HIS A 47 -2.82 -16.59 4.71
N SER A 48 -1.95 -15.60 4.55
CA SER A 48 -0.58 -15.65 5.06
C SER A 48 -0.51 -15.18 6.50
N LYS A 49 0.19 -15.96 7.34
CA LYS A 49 0.56 -15.55 8.71
C LYS A 49 1.85 -14.74 8.77
N LYS A 50 2.66 -14.79 7.70
CA LYS A 50 3.95 -14.08 7.62
C LYS A 50 3.81 -12.86 6.71
N PRO A 51 4.26 -11.67 7.14
CA PRO A 51 4.30 -10.50 6.28
C PRO A 51 5.45 -10.58 5.28
N TRP A 52 5.27 -9.91 4.16
CA TRP A 52 6.37 -9.40 3.34
C TRP A 52 6.69 -8.00 3.87
N ALA A 53 7.69 -7.93 4.73
CA ALA A 53 8.17 -6.69 5.34
C ALA A 53 9.18 -6.04 4.40
N LEU A 54 9.02 -4.74 4.18
CA LEU A 54 9.95 -3.91 3.42
C LEU A 54 10.28 -2.66 4.23
N THR A 55 11.56 -2.32 4.28
CA THR A 55 11.98 -0.95 4.65
C THR A 55 11.45 0.06 3.62
N TRP A 56 11.48 1.34 3.96
CA TRP A 56 11.03 2.39 3.04
C TRP A 56 11.88 2.47 1.77
N GLU A 57 13.18 2.25 1.89
CA GLU A 57 14.13 2.22 0.78
C GLU A 57 13.84 1.05 -0.18
N GLU A 58 13.62 -0.15 0.36
CA GLU A 58 13.28 -1.33 -0.43
C GLU A 58 11.92 -1.16 -1.12
N PHE A 59 10.95 -0.58 -0.42
CA PHE A 59 9.64 -0.27 -0.99
C PHE A 59 9.73 0.74 -2.13
N ALA A 60 10.54 1.79 -1.99
CA ALA A 60 10.78 2.78 -3.04
C ALA A 60 11.42 2.14 -4.28
N VAL A 61 12.46 1.32 -4.10
CA VAL A 61 13.12 0.59 -5.19
C VAL A 61 12.11 -0.32 -5.92
N LEU A 62 11.30 -1.06 -5.17
CA LEU A 62 10.28 -1.95 -5.72
C LEU A 62 9.25 -1.18 -6.56
N LEU A 63 8.77 -0.04 -6.06
CA LEU A 63 7.82 0.80 -6.80
C LEU A 63 8.43 1.42 -8.05
N ASP A 64 9.68 1.91 -7.96
CA ASP A 64 10.37 2.50 -9.09
C ASP A 64 10.63 1.48 -10.20
N ALA A 65 11.05 0.27 -9.83
CA ALA A 65 11.20 -0.85 -10.77
C ALA A 65 9.86 -1.20 -11.43
N TYR A 66 8.80 -1.38 -10.62
CA TYR A 66 7.46 -1.69 -11.14
C TYR A 66 6.95 -0.63 -12.13
N CYS A 67 7.20 0.66 -11.86
CA CYS A 67 6.78 1.75 -12.73
C CYS A 67 7.65 1.89 -13.99
N ARG A 68 8.94 1.55 -13.91
CA ARG A 68 9.84 1.56 -15.07
C ARG A 68 9.39 0.55 -16.11
N ASP A 69 8.95 -0.62 -15.67
CA ASP A 69 8.56 -1.73 -16.55
C ASP A 69 7.09 -1.65 -17.00
N ARG A 70 6.33 -0.65 -16.53
CA ARG A 70 4.92 -0.40 -16.91
C ARG A 70 4.65 1.09 -17.17
N PRO A 71 4.88 1.57 -18.40
CA PRO A 71 4.75 2.99 -18.76
C PRO A 71 3.36 3.60 -18.47
N SER A 72 2.30 2.79 -18.55
CA SER A 72 0.93 3.21 -18.25
C SER A 72 0.71 3.60 -16.78
N VAL A 73 1.40 2.94 -15.84
CA VAL A 73 1.35 3.27 -14.41
C VAL A 73 2.13 4.56 -14.14
N LYS A 74 3.29 4.72 -14.79
CA LYS A 74 4.10 5.94 -14.70
C LYS A 74 3.34 7.18 -15.16
N ALA A 75 2.56 7.08 -16.23
CA ALA A 75 1.70 8.15 -16.71
C ALA A 75 0.59 8.53 -15.72
N PHE A 76 -0.04 7.53 -15.08
CA PHE A 76 -1.06 7.74 -14.06
C PHE A 76 -0.52 8.46 -12.81
N ILE A 77 0.62 8.01 -12.27
CA ILE A 77 1.26 8.65 -11.09
C ILE A 77 1.68 10.10 -11.40
N LYS A 78 2.20 10.36 -12.60
CA LYS A 78 2.58 11.71 -13.03
C LYS A 78 1.39 12.68 -13.03
N ASN A 79 0.19 12.19 -13.32
CA ASN A 79 -1.02 13.01 -13.31
C ASN A 79 -1.54 13.27 -11.89
N LEU A 80 -1.35 12.35 -10.94
CA LEU A 80 -1.72 12.55 -9.53
C LEU A 80 -0.89 13.62 -8.80
N ARG A 81 0.37 13.85 -9.21
CA ARG A 81 1.24 14.87 -8.61
C ARG A 81 0.98 16.31 -9.10
N LYS A 82 0.05 16.48 -10.04
CA LYS A 82 -0.25 17.78 -10.67
C LYS A 82 -1.54 18.43 -10.17
N GLY A 83 -2.29 17.77 -9.29
CA GLY A 83 -3.44 18.32 -8.58
C GLY A 83 -3.16 18.38 -7.09
#